data_AF-A0A3D1FZQ8-F1
#
_entry.id   AF-A0A3D1FZQ8-F1
#
_cell.length_a   1.000
_cell.length_b   1.000
_cell.length_c   1.000
_cell.angle_alpha   90.00
_cell.angle_beta   90.00
_cell.angle_gamma   90.00
#
_symmetry.space_group_name_H-M   'P 1'
#
loop_
_entity.id
_entity.type
_entity.pdbx_description
1 polymer ?
#
loop_
_entity_poly.entity_id
_entity_poly.type
_entity_poly.pdbx_seq_one_letter_code
_entity_poly.pdbx_strand_id
1 'polypeptide(L)'
;MKKVQLFLLLLTIAALSSCRNTIDFQGSNIELGFSQDTLYLDTVFTGLGSSTRILKVYNTSAENMTVDRIRLARGEGSYYRMNVDGVSGKSLENLEILAGDSAYVFIEISPDAQGATEMIYTDSIWFENGAIKQHVNLITAVWDAYYHFPDRVLTIAQPEPYPDIKIPYTILPCNAVWNNDKPHVIYGYAVVDSACLLTINEGTQIHIHKGGGLWAYRDSRLVVNGGGIDANHMNQPVVFQGDRLEPGYEWVPGQWGGVLGGLFLMRSNQNHEIKNT
;
A
#
# COMPACT_ATOMS: atom_id res chain seq x y z
N MET A 1 -20.04 -31.83 61.56
CA MET A 1 -19.89 -32.97 60.61
C MET A 1 -20.66 -32.74 59.30
N LYS A 2 -21.98 -32.51 59.31
CA LYS A 2 -22.78 -32.26 58.08
C LYS A 2 -22.27 -31.14 57.17
N LYS A 3 -21.79 -30.01 57.72
CA LYS A 3 -21.23 -28.89 56.94
C LYS A 3 -19.89 -29.22 56.26
N VAL A 4 -19.07 -30.08 56.86
CA VAL A 4 -17.78 -30.54 56.31
C VAL A 4 -18.01 -31.54 55.18
N GLN A 5 -18.99 -32.43 55.33
CA GLN A 5 -19.42 -33.35 54.27
C GLN A 5 -20.02 -32.61 53.06
N LEU A 6 -20.80 -31.55 53.30
CA LEU A 6 -21.34 -30.71 52.23
C LEU A 6 -20.22 -29.95 51.49
N PHE A 7 -19.22 -29.44 52.22
CA PHE A 7 -18.07 -28.76 51.62
C PHE A 7 -17.22 -29.70 50.78
N LEU A 8 -16.92 -30.92 51.27
CA LEU A 8 -16.23 -31.94 50.48
C LEU A 8 -17.00 -32.33 49.22
N LEU A 9 -18.34 -32.46 49.31
CA LEU A 9 -19.18 -32.80 48.17
C LEU A 9 -19.14 -31.72 47.09
N LEU A 10 -19.22 -30.44 47.48
CA LEU A 10 -19.09 -29.31 46.57
C LEU A 10 -17.70 -29.24 45.93
N LEU A 11 -16.63 -29.56 46.68
CA LEU A 11 -15.27 -29.61 46.17
C LEU A 11 -15.10 -30.72 45.12
N THR A 12 -15.70 -31.90 45.34
CA THR A 12 -15.69 -32.99 44.35
C THR A 12 -16.50 -32.67 43.10
N ILE A 13 -17.64 -31.97 43.22
CA ILE A 13 -18.43 -31.54 42.05
C ILE A 13 -17.66 -30.48 41.24
N ALA A 14 -16.95 -29.55 41.91
CA ALA A 14 -16.10 -28.56 41.25
C ALA A 14 -14.83 -29.17 40.61
N ALA A 15 -14.34 -30.29 41.13
CA ALA A 15 -13.23 -31.03 40.52
C ALA A 15 -13.67 -31.85 39.30
N LEU A 16 -14.93 -32.29 39.24
CA LEU A 16 -15.49 -33.06 38.13
C LEU A 16 -16.02 -32.19 36.97
N SER A 17 -16.10 -30.87 37.15
CA SER A 17 -16.53 -29.93 36.08
C SER A 17 -15.40 -29.48 35.16
N SER A 18 -14.17 -29.99 35.32
CA SER A 18 -13.03 -29.66 34.46
C SER A 18 -12.89 -30.64 33.27
N CYS A 19 -13.96 -30.81 32.49
CA CYS A 19 -13.83 -31.34 31.13
C CYS A 19 -13.50 -30.18 30.20
N ARG A 20 -12.21 -29.89 30.01
CA ARG A 20 -11.78 -29.07 28.88
C ARG A 20 -11.72 -30.00 27.68
N ASN A 21 -12.63 -29.83 26.73
CA ASN A 21 -12.52 -30.49 25.44
C ASN A 21 -11.20 -30.04 24.80
N THR A 22 -10.29 -30.99 24.58
CA THR A 22 -9.14 -30.76 23.71
C THR A 22 -9.69 -30.57 22.31
N ILE A 23 -9.50 -29.38 21.76
CA ILE A 23 -9.81 -29.10 20.35
C ILE A 23 -8.81 -29.92 19.55
N ASP A 24 -9.32 -30.84 18.75
CA ASP A 24 -8.53 -31.71 17.89
C ASP A 24 -8.71 -31.26 16.43
N PHE A 25 -7.64 -31.36 15.65
CA PHE A 25 -7.57 -30.95 14.25
C PHE A 25 -7.23 -32.17 13.39
N GLN A 26 -8.21 -33.07 13.25
CA GLN A 26 -8.06 -34.33 12.51
C GLN A 26 -8.39 -34.18 11.01
N GLY A 27 -9.09 -33.10 10.64
CA GLY A 27 -9.58 -32.91 9.28
C GLY A 27 -8.44 -32.72 8.29
N SER A 28 -8.31 -33.67 7.36
CA SER A 28 -7.39 -33.61 6.21
C SER A 28 -8.17 -33.82 4.91
N ASN A 29 -7.65 -33.34 3.77
CA ASN A 29 -8.31 -33.44 2.46
C ASN A 29 -9.68 -32.74 2.40
N ILE A 30 -9.80 -31.57 3.02
CA ILE A 30 -11.00 -30.75 2.97
C ILE A 30 -10.74 -29.54 2.07
N GLU A 31 -11.69 -29.24 1.18
CA GLU A 31 -11.62 -28.05 0.33
C GLU A 31 -11.84 -26.78 1.16
N LEU A 32 -10.97 -25.80 0.94
CA LEU A 32 -11.07 -24.49 1.53
C LEU A 32 -11.99 -23.60 0.69
N GLY A 33 -12.79 -22.77 1.37
CA GLY A 33 -13.45 -21.63 0.75
C GLY A 33 -12.53 -20.42 0.74
N PHE A 34 -12.63 -19.57 -0.27
CA PHE A 34 -11.89 -18.31 -0.33
C PHE A 34 -12.84 -17.15 -0.53
N SER A 35 -12.55 -15.99 0.06
CA SER A 35 -13.35 -14.78 -0.19
C SER A 35 -13.26 -14.31 -1.65
N GLN A 36 -12.15 -14.64 -2.33
CA GLN A 36 -11.85 -14.27 -3.71
C GLN A 36 -10.96 -15.35 -4.33
N ASP A 37 -11.07 -15.56 -5.64
CA ASP A 37 -10.22 -16.46 -6.44
C ASP A 37 -8.95 -15.75 -6.97
N THR A 38 -9.03 -14.42 -7.13
CA THR A 38 -7.93 -13.55 -7.54
C THR A 38 -7.94 -12.29 -6.69
N LEU A 39 -6.81 -11.98 -6.08
CA LEU A 39 -6.57 -10.75 -5.34
C LEU A 39 -5.79 -9.77 -6.22
N TYR A 40 -6.48 -8.71 -6.65
CA TYR A 40 -5.85 -7.57 -7.29
C TYR A 40 -5.34 -6.62 -6.20
N LEU A 41 -4.03 -6.34 -6.21
CA LEU A 41 -3.48 -5.25 -5.41
C LEU A 41 -3.36 -3.99 -6.29
N ASP A 42 -3.29 -2.85 -5.63
CA ASP A 42 -3.27 -1.54 -6.27
C ASP A 42 -2.03 -1.36 -7.15
N THR A 43 -2.11 -0.44 -8.13
CA THR A 43 -0.92 -0.02 -8.87
C THR A 43 0.09 0.58 -7.91
N VAL A 44 1.31 0.08 -7.94
CA VAL A 44 2.39 0.48 -7.03
C VAL A 44 3.61 0.92 -7.83
N PHE A 45 4.43 1.76 -7.21
CA PHE A 45 5.69 2.16 -7.81
C PHE A 45 6.84 1.25 -7.32
N THR A 46 7.83 1.05 -8.18
CA THR A 46 9.00 0.21 -7.89
C THR A 46 9.73 0.62 -6.60
N GLY A 47 10.02 -0.32 -5.72
CA GLY A 47 10.70 -0.06 -4.44
C GLY A 47 9.82 0.54 -3.35
N LEU A 48 8.53 0.80 -3.61
CA LEU A 48 7.56 1.18 -2.59
C LEU A 48 6.63 0.02 -2.21
N GLY A 49 6.26 -0.02 -0.93
CA GLY A 49 5.29 -1.00 -0.41
C GLY A 49 3.86 -0.64 -0.79
N SER A 50 3.03 -1.64 -1.06
CA SER A 50 1.60 -1.47 -1.28
C SER A 50 0.82 -1.27 0.03
N SER A 51 -0.45 -0.93 -0.11
CA SER A 51 -1.43 -1.18 0.95
C SER A 51 -1.58 -2.68 1.21
N THR A 52 -1.96 -3.05 2.44
CA THR A 52 -2.27 -4.45 2.77
C THR A 52 -3.67 -4.82 2.29
N ARG A 53 -3.78 -5.94 1.57
CA ARG A 53 -5.03 -6.58 1.16
C ARG A 53 -5.31 -7.81 2.02
N ILE A 54 -6.59 -8.12 2.20
CA ILE A 54 -7.05 -9.21 3.07
C ILE A 54 -7.74 -10.27 2.21
N LEU A 55 -7.28 -11.51 2.33
CA LEU A 55 -7.94 -12.71 1.85
C LEU A 55 -8.46 -13.48 3.07
N LYS A 56 -9.73 -13.86 3.08
CA LYS A 56 -10.27 -14.80 4.07
C LYS A 56 -10.27 -16.21 3.50
N VAL A 57 -9.78 -17.15 4.31
CA VAL A 57 -9.72 -18.58 4.00
C VAL A 57 -10.68 -19.27 4.96
N TYR A 58 -11.68 -19.97 4.42
CA TYR A 58 -12.79 -20.53 5.18
C TYR A 58 -12.66 -22.04 5.29
N ASN A 59 -12.85 -22.54 6.51
CA ASN A 59 -13.24 -23.92 6.73
C ASN A 59 -14.76 -24.00 6.69
N THR A 60 -15.34 -24.43 5.56
CA THR A 60 -16.80 -24.57 5.41
C THR A 60 -17.34 -25.90 5.92
N SER A 61 -16.47 -26.79 6.42
CA SER A 61 -16.85 -28.10 6.94
C SER A 61 -17.31 -28.04 8.40
N ALA A 62 -17.87 -29.14 8.88
CA ALA A 62 -18.31 -29.30 10.27
C ALA A 62 -17.20 -29.80 11.21
N GLU A 63 -15.96 -29.97 10.71
CA GLU A 63 -14.83 -30.50 11.46
C GLU A 63 -13.69 -29.47 11.50
N ASN A 64 -12.91 -29.45 12.58
CA ASN A 64 -11.71 -28.62 12.62
C ASN A 64 -10.65 -29.23 11.70
N MET A 65 -9.86 -28.38 11.03
CA MET A 65 -8.84 -28.82 10.09
C MET A 65 -7.49 -28.15 10.33
N THR A 66 -6.45 -28.81 9.88
CA THR A 66 -5.13 -28.21 9.72
C THR A 66 -4.81 -28.11 8.23
N VAL A 67 -4.52 -26.91 7.75
CA VAL A 67 -3.94 -26.71 6.42
C VAL A 67 -2.46 -26.99 6.53
N ASP A 68 -2.01 -28.06 5.86
CA ASP A 68 -0.63 -28.55 5.95
C ASP A 68 0.38 -27.47 5.57
N ARG A 69 0.13 -26.76 4.46
CA ARG A 69 1.05 -25.75 3.95
C ARG A 69 0.36 -24.62 3.20
N ILE A 70 0.82 -23.41 3.46
CA ILE A 70 0.41 -22.18 2.78
C ILE A 70 1.66 -21.47 2.29
N ARG A 71 1.78 -21.24 0.99
CA ARG A 71 3.01 -20.66 0.42
C ARG A 71 2.77 -19.80 -0.82
N LEU A 72 3.65 -18.85 -1.05
CA LEU A 72 3.74 -18.16 -2.34
C LEU A 72 4.38 -19.09 -3.38
N ALA A 73 3.85 -19.10 -4.61
CA ALA A 73 4.32 -20.00 -5.66
C ALA A 73 5.77 -19.71 -6.03
N ARG A 74 6.16 -18.44 -6.06
CA ARG A 74 7.53 -17.98 -6.32
C ARG A 74 8.45 -18.07 -5.09
N GLY A 75 7.94 -18.51 -3.94
CA GLY A 75 8.71 -18.65 -2.69
C GLY A 75 9.46 -17.38 -2.32
N GLU A 76 10.74 -17.52 -1.95
CA GLU A 76 11.58 -16.38 -1.54
C GLU A 76 11.80 -15.32 -2.63
N GLY A 77 11.69 -15.71 -3.91
CA GLY A 77 11.76 -14.78 -5.03
C GLY A 77 10.48 -13.97 -5.26
N SER A 78 9.44 -14.17 -4.45
CA SER A 78 8.23 -13.36 -4.55
C SER A 78 8.44 -11.96 -3.98
N TYR A 79 7.98 -10.93 -4.69
CA TYR A 79 7.84 -9.58 -4.14
C TYR A 79 6.62 -9.42 -3.21
N TYR A 80 5.72 -10.41 -3.18
CA TYR A 80 4.66 -10.43 -2.18
C TYR A 80 5.21 -10.86 -0.81
N ARG A 81 4.65 -10.24 0.21
CA ARG A 81 4.80 -10.62 1.62
C ARG A 81 3.43 -11.08 2.11
N MET A 82 3.46 -12.11 2.92
CA MET A 82 2.27 -12.75 3.46
C MET A 82 2.36 -12.85 4.98
N ASN A 83 1.23 -12.62 5.62
CA ASN A 83 1.01 -12.91 7.04
C ASN A 83 -0.32 -13.65 7.18
N VAL A 84 -0.29 -14.78 7.87
CA VAL A 84 -1.44 -15.67 8.06
C VAL A 84 -1.73 -15.73 9.55
N ASP A 85 -2.88 -15.22 9.97
CA ASP A 85 -3.33 -15.14 11.37
C ASP A 85 -2.26 -14.66 12.37
N GLY A 86 -1.49 -13.64 11.96
CA GLY A 86 -0.46 -13.02 12.78
C GLY A 86 0.94 -13.57 12.53
N VAL A 87 1.10 -14.71 11.85
CA VAL A 87 2.41 -15.30 11.53
C VAL A 87 2.85 -14.83 10.15
N SER A 88 3.99 -14.12 10.08
CA SER A 88 4.55 -13.67 8.80
C SER A 88 5.47 -14.72 8.19
N GLY A 89 5.33 -14.95 6.89
CA GLY A 89 6.18 -15.88 6.15
C GLY A 89 5.72 -16.03 4.71
N LYS A 90 6.64 -16.42 3.81
CA LYS A 90 6.31 -16.77 2.42
C LYS A 90 5.94 -18.25 2.26
N SER A 91 6.23 -19.06 3.28
CA SER A 91 5.78 -20.43 3.45
C SER A 91 5.51 -20.66 4.93
N LEU A 92 4.31 -21.13 5.26
CA LEU A 92 3.86 -21.47 6.60
C LEU A 92 3.25 -22.86 6.57
N GLU A 93 3.29 -23.53 7.72
CA GLU A 93 2.80 -24.89 7.88
C GLU A 93 1.85 -24.96 9.06
N ASN A 94 0.98 -25.97 9.04
CA ASN A 94 0.07 -26.31 10.12
C ASN A 94 -0.84 -25.15 10.58
N LEU A 95 -1.53 -24.50 9.63
CA LEU A 95 -2.55 -23.51 9.98
C LEU A 95 -3.81 -24.23 10.46
N GLU A 96 -4.17 -24.01 11.72
CA GLU A 96 -5.37 -24.56 12.34
C GLU A 96 -6.59 -23.66 12.08
N ILE A 97 -7.68 -24.22 11.55
CA ILE A 97 -8.95 -23.51 11.33
C ILE A 97 -10.11 -24.32 11.90
N LEU A 98 -10.87 -23.72 12.82
CA LEU A 98 -12.04 -24.35 13.44
C LEU A 98 -13.17 -24.60 12.43
N ALA A 99 -14.02 -25.58 12.72
CA ALA A 99 -15.22 -25.88 11.95
C ALA A 99 -16.09 -24.64 11.73
N GLY A 100 -16.43 -24.33 10.48
CA GLY A 100 -17.25 -23.17 10.12
C GLY A 100 -16.58 -21.81 10.31
N ASP A 101 -15.28 -21.77 10.64
CA ASP A 101 -14.53 -20.53 10.90
C ASP A 101 -13.64 -20.14 9.71
N SER A 102 -12.92 -19.02 9.87
CA SER A 102 -12.01 -18.48 8.86
C SER A 102 -10.70 -17.99 9.44
N ALA A 103 -9.64 -18.13 8.64
CA ALA A 103 -8.35 -17.50 8.84
C ALA A 103 -8.21 -16.24 7.99
N TYR A 104 -7.41 -15.29 8.48
CA TYR A 104 -7.03 -14.08 7.76
C TYR A 104 -5.64 -14.24 7.13
N VAL A 105 -5.57 -13.90 5.84
CA VAL A 105 -4.32 -13.80 5.10
C VAL A 105 -4.14 -12.35 4.66
N PHE A 106 -3.14 -11.68 5.21
CA PHE A 106 -2.74 -10.33 4.87
C PHE A 106 -1.62 -10.36 3.82
N ILE A 107 -1.83 -9.66 2.72
CA ILE A 107 -0.92 -9.63 1.57
C ILE A 107 -0.54 -8.19 1.26
N GLU A 108 0.75 -7.96 1.08
CA GLU A 108 1.31 -6.70 0.57
C GLU A 108 2.44 -7.01 -0.41
N ILE A 109 2.83 -6.05 -1.24
CA ILE A 109 3.92 -6.22 -2.21
C ILE A 109 4.93 -5.08 -2.06
N SER A 110 6.21 -5.36 -2.30
CA SER A 110 7.25 -4.35 -2.48
C SER A 110 8.06 -4.72 -3.72
N PRO A 111 7.59 -4.36 -4.92
CA PRO A 111 8.11 -4.89 -6.17
C PRO A 111 9.32 -4.13 -6.69
N ASP A 112 10.03 -4.78 -7.61
CA ASP A 112 11.00 -4.13 -8.50
C ASP A 112 10.49 -4.28 -9.94
N ALA A 113 10.38 -3.16 -10.65
CA ALA A 113 9.95 -3.11 -12.04
C ALA A 113 10.96 -3.74 -13.03
N GLN A 114 12.15 -4.15 -12.55
CA GLN A 114 13.21 -4.79 -13.34
C GLN A 114 13.63 -3.96 -14.57
N GLY A 115 13.54 -2.64 -14.46
CA GLY A 115 13.87 -1.69 -15.53
C GLY A 115 12.76 -1.47 -16.57
N ALA A 116 11.60 -2.11 -16.44
CA ALA A 116 10.43 -1.81 -17.28
C ALA A 116 9.69 -0.56 -16.74
N THR A 117 9.21 0.31 -17.63
CA THR A 117 8.39 1.47 -17.23
C THR A 117 7.08 1.03 -16.58
N GLU A 118 6.46 -0.02 -17.12
CA GLU A 118 5.24 -0.63 -16.59
C GLU A 118 5.33 -2.14 -16.75
N MET A 119 4.92 -2.88 -15.72
CA MET A 119 4.81 -4.34 -15.76
C MET A 119 3.61 -4.83 -14.95
N ILE A 120 3.06 -5.98 -15.35
CA ILE A 120 2.16 -6.74 -14.50
C ILE A 120 2.99 -7.81 -13.77
N TYR A 121 3.03 -7.73 -12.45
CA TYR A 121 3.64 -8.74 -11.60
C TYR A 121 2.56 -9.71 -11.11
N THR A 122 2.81 -11.02 -11.27
CA THR A 122 1.88 -12.08 -10.87
C THR A 122 2.56 -13.15 -10.02
N ASP A 123 1.79 -13.70 -9.09
CA ASP A 123 2.12 -14.87 -8.26
C ASP A 123 0.81 -15.56 -7.84
N SER A 124 0.88 -16.59 -7.00
CA SER A 124 -0.30 -17.19 -6.38
C SER A 124 0.03 -17.70 -4.98
N ILE A 125 -0.95 -17.66 -4.09
CA ILE A 125 -0.87 -18.31 -2.78
C ILE A 125 -1.42 -19.73 -2.95
N TRP A 126 -0.60 -20.73 -2.66
CA TRP A 126 -0.97 -22.14 -2.67
C TRP A 126 -1.35 -22.59 -1.27
N PHE A 127 -2.47 -23.30 -1.17
CA PHE A 127 -2.97 -23.97 0.01
C PHE A 127 -2.98 -25.47 -0.24
N GLU A 128 -2.28 -26.22 0.60
CA GLU A 128 -2.14 -27.66 0.51
C GLU A 128 -2.72 -28.28 1.79
N ASN A 129 -3.68 -29.20 1.61
CA ASN A 129 -4.35 -29.94 2.69
C ASN A 129 -4.53 -31.40 2.24
N GLY A 130 -3.58 -32.26 2.60
CA GLY A 130 -3.47 -33.62 2.12
C GLY A 130 -3.29 -33.69 0.60
N ALA A 131 -4.21 -34.38 -0.06
CA ALA A 131 -4.29 -34.50 -1.51
C ALA A 131 -4.89 -33.26 -2.20
N ILE A 132 -5.57 -32.38 -1.45
CA ILE A 132 -6.22 -31.20 -1.99
C ILE A 132 -5.21 -30.05 -2.09
N LYS A 133 -5.15 -29.45 -3.28
CA LYS A 133 -4.31 -28.29 -3.58
C LYS A 133 -5.14 -27.22 -4.26
N GLN A 134 -5.24 -26.07 -3.64
CA GLN A 134 -5.96 -24.92 -4.18
C GLN A 134 -5.03 -23.70 -4.20
N HIS A 135 -5.37 -22.70 -5.01
CA HIS A 135 -4.61 -21.47 -5.04
C HIS A 135 -5.51 -20.26 -5.24
N VAL A 136 -5.01 -19.10 -4.81
CA VAL A 136 -5.58 -17.79 -5.09
C VAL A 136 -4.53 -16.98 -5.85
N ASN A 137 -4.92 -16.39 -6.98
CA ASN A 137 -4.02 -15.61 -7.82
C ASN A 137 -3.75 -14.24 -7.20
N LEU A 138 -2.53 -13.74 -7.37
CA LEU A 138 -2.12 -12.39 -6.99
C LEU A 138 -1.69 -11.63 -8.24
N ILE A 139 -2.27 -10.44 -8.45
CA ILE A 139 -1.98 -9.61 -9.61
C ILE A 139 -1.76 -8.17 -9.17
N THR A 140 -0.68 -7.55 -9.65
CA THR A 140 -0.35 -6.15 -9.36
C THR A 140 0.27 -5.46 -10.57
N ALA A 141 -0.21 -4.26 -10.90
CA ALA A 141 0.48 -3.37 -11.83
C ALA A 141 1.62 -2.64 -11.11
N VAL A 142 2.81 -2.62 -11.71
CA VAL A 142 4.00 -2.00 -11.15
C VAL A 142 4.54 -0.98 -12.16
N TRP A 143 4.72 0.25 -11.71
CA TRP A 143 5.30 1.33 -12.51
C TRP A 143 6.70 1.68 -11.98
N ASP A 144 7.65 1.88 -12.89
CA ASP A 144 8.89 2.56 -12.54
C ASP A 144 8.65 4.07 -12.48
N ALA A 145 9.40 4.79 -11.66
CA ALA A 145 9.15 6.20 -11.39
C ALA A 145 10.42 6.99 -11.09
N TYR A 146 10.39 8.29 -11.38
CA TYR A 146 11.36 9.25 -10.87
C TYR A 146 10.96 9.73 -9.48
N TYR A 147 11.75 9.38 -8.46
CA TYR A 147 11.51 9.78 -7.09
C TYR A 147 12.15 11.11 -6.72
N HIS A 148 11.37 11.98 -6.07
CA HIS A 148 11.82 13.23 -5.47
C HIS A 148 11.67 13.12 -3.96
N PHE A 149 12.62 12.44 -3.31
CA PHE A 149 12.67 12.32 -1.86
C PHE A 149 13.29 13.57 -1.23
N PRO A 150 12.80 14.00 -0.06
CA PRO A 150 13.34 15.17 0.61
C PRO A 150 14.72 14.85 1.20
N ASP A 151 15.69 15.71 0.92
CA ASP A 151 17.03 15.67 1.51
C ASP A 151 17.24 16.78 2.54
N ARG A 152 16.26 17.70 2.68
CA ARG A 152 16.29 18.88 3.55
C ARG A 152 14.97 19.05 4.29
N VAL A 153 15.01 19.85 5.36
CA VAL A 153 13.82 20.23 6.13
C VAL A 153 13.87 21.72 6.44
N LEU A 154 12.80 22.45 6.08
CA LEU A 154 12.56 23.80 6.55
C LEU A 154 11.80 23.71 7.89
N THR A 155 12.33 24.36 8.92
CA THR A 155 11.69 24.44 10.25
C THR A 155 11.18 25.84 10.49
N ILE A 156 9.87 25.97 10.71
CA ILE A 156 9.22 27.22 11.10
C ILE A 156 8.93 27.12 12.60
N ALA A 157 9.70 27.88 13.39
CA ALA A 157 9.54 27.93 14.83
C ALA A 157 8.12 28.39 15.20
N GLN A 158 7.48 27.71 16.14
CA GLN A 158 6.19 28.12 16.69
C GLN A 158 6.35 28.61 18.13
N PRO A 159 5.48 29.51 18.62
CA PRO A 159 5.47 29.85 20.03
C PRO A 159 4.99 28.65 20.86
N GLU A 160 5.52 28.50 22.06
CA GLU A 160 5.02 27.53 23.04
C GLU A 160 3.51 27.70 23.26
N PRO A 161 2.71 26.61 23.33
CA PRO A 161 3.11 25.20 23.45
C PRO A 161 3.10 24.42 22.11
N TYR A 162 3.10 25.11 20.96
CA TYR A 162 2.95 24.43 19.67
C TYR A 162 4.28 23.86 19.16
N PRO A 163 4.30 22.64 18.61
CA PRO A 163 5.51 22.10 18.01
C PRO A 163 5.87 22.86 16.73
N ASP A 164 7.17 22.97 16.46
CA ASP A 164 7.68 23.54 15.22
C ASP A 164 7.10 22.84 13.99
N ILE A 165 6.79 23.63 12.97
CA ILE A 165 6.35 23.09 11.68
C ILE A 165 7.57 22.66 10.89
N LYS A 166 7.62 21.38 10.51
CA LYS A 166 8.68 20.81 9.67
C LYS A 166 8.14 20.56 8.27
N ILE A 167 8.79 21.18 7.29
CA ILE A 167 8.45 21.06 5.87
C ILE A 167 9.63 20.36 5.18
N PRO A 168 9.55 19.04 4.94
CA PRO A 168 10.58 18.31 4.22
C PRO A 168 10.55 18.68 2.74
N TYR A 169 11.70 18.87 2.12
CA TYR A 169 11.80 19.26 0.71
C TYR A 169 13.09 18.77 0.05
N THR A 170 13.10 18.78 -1.27
CA THR A 170 14.27 18.58 -2.13
C THR A 170 14.30 19.65 -3.21
N ILE A 171 15.50 20.07 -3.62
CA ILE A 171 15.66 21.07 -4.69
C ILE A 171 15.88 20.34 -6.02
N LEU A 172 15.04 20.66 -7.00
CA LEU A 172 15.16 20.12 -8.34
C LEU A 172 16.38 20.71 -9.06
N PRO A 173 17.02 19.96 -9.97
CA PRO A 173 18.03 20.51 -10.87
C PRO A 173 17.49 21.72 -11.63
N CYS A 174 18.32 22.75 -11.80
CA CYS A 174 17.94 23.93 -12.56
C CYS A 174 17.67 23.57 -14.02
N ASN A 175 16.58 24.10 -14.61
CA ASN A 175 16.12 23.75 -15.96
C ASN A 175 15.71 22.27 -16.12
N ALA A 176 15.20 21.66 -15.05
CA ALA A 176 14.64 20.32 -15.11
C ALA A 176 13.50 20.25 -16.13
N VAL A 177 13.44 19.12 -16.84
CA VAL A 177 12.38 18.79 -17.79
C VAL A 177 11.78 17.46 -17.37
N TRP A 178 10.48 17.45 -17.11
CA TRP A 178 9.71 16.25 -16.80
C TRP A 178 8.93 15.84 -18.05
N ASN A 179 9.09 14.57 -18.42
CA ASN A 179 8.48 13.97 -19.61
C ASN A 179 7.53 12.84 -19.19
N ASN A 180 6.79 12.31 -20.17
CA ASN A 180 5.84 11.23 -19.98
C ASN A 180 6.47 9.82 -20.09
N ASP A 181 7.80 9.70 -20.00
CA ASP A 181 8.51 8.41 -20.08
C ASP A 181 8.33 7.58 -18.80
N LYS A 182 8.25 8.23 -17.64
CA LYS A 182 7.93 7.63 -16.34
C LYS A 182 7.17 8.62 -15.45
N PRO A 183 6.28 8.14 -14.56
CA PRO A 183 5.67 8.97 -13.54
C PRO A 183 6.73 9.60 -12.61
N HIS A 184 6.41 10.80 -12.12
CA HIS A 184 7.19 11.50 -11.10
C HIS A 184 6.50 11.36 -9.74
N VAL A 185 7.19 10.82 -8.74
CA VAL A 185 6.65 10.59 -7.39
C VAL A 185 7.34 11.51 -6.39
N ILE A 186 6.59 12.39 -5.73
CA ILE A 186 7.11 13.44 -4.84
C ILE A 186 6.79 13.10 -3.38
N TYR A 187 7.83 13.10 -2.53
CA TYR A 187 7.70 13.04 -1.07
C TYR A 187 8.14 14.36 -0.46
N GLY A 188 7.31 14.96 0.40
CA GLY A 188 7.51 16.34 0.84
C GLY A 188 7.39 17.32 -0.33
N TYR A 189 8.19 18.39 -0.36
CA TYR A 189 8.11 19.38 -1.43
C TYR A 189 9.24 19.24 -2.46
N ALA A 190 8.90 19.15 -3.73
CA ALA A 190 9.85 19.35 -4.83
C ALA A 190 9.96 20.86 -5.12
N VAL A 191 11.16 21.43 -4.96
CA VAL A 191 11.38 22.88 -5.04
C VAL A 191 12.03 23.26 -6.36
N VAL A 192 11.39 24.18 -7.08
CA VAL A 192 12.03 24.93 -8.18
C VAL A 192 12.69 26.15 -7.57
N ASP A 193 14.01 26.17 -7.51
CA ASP A 193 14.77 27.23 -6.84
C ASP A 193 14.73 28.56 -7.61
N SER A 194 15.19 29.63 -6.97
CA SER A 194 15.24 30.97 -7.55
C SER A 194 15.99 31.00 -8.88
N ALA A 195 15.46 31.76 -9.84
CA ALA A 195 15.97 31.87 -11.20
C ALA A 195 16.03 30.55 -12.00
N CYS A 196 15.48 29.44 -11.47
CA CYS A 196 15.40 28.18 -12.18
C CYS A 196 14.04 27.96 -12.84
N LEU A 197 14.05 27.14 -13.89
CA LEU A 197 12.88 26.70 -14.63
C LEU A 197 12.61 25.21 -14.38
N LEU A 198 11.34 24.87 -14.19
CA LEU A 198 10.84 23.51 -14.38
C LEU A 198 9.87 23.51 -15.56
N THR A 199 10.12 22.64 -16.54
CA THR A 199 9.20 22.37 -17.64
C THR A 199 8.58 21.00 -17.47
N ILE A 200 7.26 20.92 -17.48
CA ILE A 200 6.49 19.68 -17.39
C ILE A 200 5.74 19.51 -18.71
N ASN A 201 6.13 18.49 -19.48
CA ASN A 201 5.57 18.24 -20.80
C ASN A 201 4.27 17.45 -20.73
N GLU A 202 3.50 17.48 -21.82
CA GLU A 202 2.20 16.82 -21.94
C GLU A 202 2.28 15.32 -21.63
N GLY A 203 1.21 14.78 -21.06
CA GLY A 203 1.10 13.37 -20.65
C GLY A 203 1.87 13.01 -19.38
N THR A 204 2.66 13.92 -18.80
CA THR A 204 3.42 13.64 -17.57
C THR A 204 2.47 13.34 -16.41
N GLN A 205 2.70 12.21 -15.73
CA GLN A 205 1.98 11.80 -14.53
C GLN A 205 2.77 12.19 -13.29
N ILE A 206 2.17 12.98 -12.39
CA ILE A 206 2.81 13.46 -11.16
C ILE A 206 1.97 12.98 -9.98
N HIS A 207 2.61 12.16 -9.14
CA HIS A 207 2.04 11.56 -7.96
C HIS A 207 2.68 12.17 -6.71
N ILE A 208 1.87 12.67 -5.81
CA ILE A 208 2.35 13.43 -4.66
C ILE A 208 1.92 12.71 -3.39
N HIS A 209 2.88 12.39 -2.55
CA HIS A 209 2.61 11.81 -1.25
C HIS A 209 1.92 12.83 -0.34
N LYS A 210 1.09 12.32 0.58
CA LYS A 210 0.42 13.15 1.59
C LYS A 210 1.41 14.04 2.35
N GLY A 211 1.07 15.33 2.48
CA GLY A 211 1.94 16.32 3.13
C GLY A 211 3.01 16.91 2.22
N GLY A 212 2.99 16.56 0.93
CA GLY A 212 3.92 17.05 -0.08
C GLY A 212 3.29 17.93 -1.16
N GLY A 213 4.12 18.39 -2.10
CA GLY A 213 3.68 19.24 -3.21
C GLY A 213 4.82 19.71 -4.11
N LEU A 214 4.49 20.57 -5.07
CA LEU A 214 5.47 21.31 -5.86
C LEU A 214 5.54 22.74 -5.32
N TRP A 215 6.76 23.23 -5.09
CA TRP A 215 7.01 24.57 -4.59
C TRP A 215 7.88 25.34 -5.57
N ALA A 216 7.27 26.28 -6.29
CA ALA A 216 8.00 27.26 -7.09
C ALA A 216 8.48 28.40 -6.18
N TYR A 217 9.78 28.45 -5.91
CA TYR A 217 10.38 29.47 -5.05
C TYR A 217 10.42 30.85 -5.73
N ARG A 218 10.83 31.88 -4.99
CA ARG A 218 10.83 33.28 -5.47
C ARG A 218 11.67 33.42 -6.73
N ASP A 219 11.13 34.13 -7.72
CA ASP A 219 11.77 34.35 -9.02
C ASP A 219 12.09 33.06 -9.82
N SER A 220 11.50 31.92 -9.45
CA SER A 220 11.51 30.71 -10.28
C SER A 220 10.46 30.78 -11.39
N ARG A 221 10.51 29.84 -12.33
CA ARG A 221 9.52 29.66 -13.39
C ARG A 221 9.03 28.22 -13.44
N LEU A 222 7.72 28.05 -13.53
CA LEU A 222 7.06 26.77 -13.74
C LEU A 222 6.31 26.84 -15.06
N VAL A 223 6.57 25.90 -15.96
CA VAL A 223 5.88 25.76 -17.24
C VAL A 223 5.27 24.37 -17.30
N VAL A 224 3.94 24.30 -17.27
CA VAL A 224 3.16 23.07 -17.45
C VAL A 224 2.50 23.14 -18.82
N ASN A 225 3.01 22.33 -19.74
CA ASN A 225 2.51 22.21 -21.10
C ASN A 225 1.51 21.05 -21.15
N GLY A 226 0.24 21.28 -20.79
CA GLY A 226 -0.83 20.28 -20.94
C GLY A 226 -1.32 20.10 -22.38
N GLY A 227 -0.46 20.35 -23.37
CA GLY A 227 -0.80 20.50 -24.78
C GLY A 227 -1.47 21.86 -25.11
N GLY A 228 -1.45 22.25 -26.38
CA GLY A 228 -1.91 23.57 -26.84
C GLY A 228 -3.44 23.71 -27.01
N ILE A 229 -3.88 24.89 -27.44
CA ILE A 229 -5.28 25.39 -27.49
C ILE A 229 -6.25 24.57 -28.40
N ASP A 230 -5.74 23.57 -29.12
CA ASP A 230 -6.57 22.76 -30.03
C ASP A 230 -7.14 21.52 -29.33
N ALA A 231 -8.41 21.23 -29.57
CA ALA A 231 -9.24 20.18 -28.93
C ALA A 231 -8.65 18.74 -28.93
N ASN A 232 -7.53 18.50 -29.60
CA ASN A 232 -6.82 17.22 -29.63
C ASN A 232 -5.82 17.03 -28.45
N HIS A 233 -5.55 18.07 -27.65
CA HIS A 233 -4.54 18.03 -26.58
C HIS A 233 -5.05 17.51 -25.23
N MET A 234 -6.36 17.42 -25.03
CA MET A 234 -6.98 16.73 -23.88
C MET A 234 -6.68 15.22 -23.84
N ASN A 235 -6.02 14.67 -24.87
CA ASN A 235 -5.59 13.27 -24.90
C ASN A 235 -4.35 12.99 -24.03
N GLN A 236 -3.55 14.01 -23.71
CA GLN A 236 -2.32 13.86 -22.93
C GLN A 236 -2.19 14.98 -21.87
N PRO A 237 -3.14 15.09 -20.91
CA PRO A 237 -3.03 16.09 -19.87
C PRO A 237 -1.82 15.81 -18.97
N VAL A 238 -1.25 16.88 -18.40
CA VAL A 238 -0.41 16.73 -17.22
C VAL A 238 -1.31 16.49 -16.02
N VAL A 239 -1.10 15.39 -15.31
CA VAL A 239 -1.95 14.98 -14.18
C VAL A 239 -1.19 15.17 -12.87
N PHE A 240 -1.79 15.90 -11.94
CA PHE A 240 -1.35 16.00 -10.55
C PHE A 240 -2.34 15.27 -9.65
N GLN A 241 -1.89 14.21 -8.97
CA GLN A 241 -2.74 13.39 -8.11
C GLN A 241 -1.95 12.82 -6.92
N GLY A 242 -2.63 12.09 -6.03
CA GLY A 242 -1.97 11.35 -4.96
C GLY A 242 -1.13 10.18 -5.49
N ASP A 243 -0.17 9.73 -4.68
CA ASP A 243 0.54 8.45 -4.91
C ASP A 243 -0.25 7.22 -4.43
N ARG A 244 -1.37 7.45 -3.75
CA ARG A 244 -2.36 6.46 -3.33
C ARG A 244 -3.34 6.18 -4.46
N LEU A 245 -3.06 5.14 -5.24
CA LEU A 245 -3.80 4.75 -6.45
C LEU A 245 -4.94 3.75 -6.18
N GLU A 246 -5.26 3.50 -4.92
CA GLU A 246 -6.34 2.58 -4.58
C GLU A 246 -7.71 3.18 -4.94
N PRO A 247 -8.68 2.40 -5.45
CA PRO A 247 -9.99 2.92 -5.86
C PRO A 247 -10.75 3.68 -4.75
N GLY A 248 -10.57 3.25 -3.49
CA GLY A 248 -11.19 3.91 -2.34
C GLY A 248 -10.64 5.31 -2.03
N TYR A 249 -9.51 5.71 -2.62
CA TYR A 249 -8.85 7.00 -2.40
C TYR A 249 -8.95 7.96 -3.58
N GLU A 250 -9.42 7.49 -4.74
CA GLU A 250 -9.52 8.28 -5.98
C GLU A 250 -10.26 9.62 -5.78
N TRP A 251 -11.35 9.59 -5.01
CA TRP A 251 -12.22 10.76 -4.79
C TRP A 251 -12.07 11.38 -3.40
N VAL A 252 -11.07 10.98 -2.63
CA VAL A 252 -10.88 11.49 -1.27
C VAL A 252 -10.08 12.79 -1.32
N PRO A 253 -10.63 13.95 -0.89
CA PRO A 253 -9.89 15.20 -0.91
C PRO A 253 -8.69 15.16 0.05
N GLY A 254 -7.63 15.92 -0.27
CA GLY A 254 -6.46 16.05 0.59
C GLY A 254 -5.56 14.80 0.66
N GLN A 255 -5.60 13.93 -0.35
CA GLN A 255 -4.60 12.84 -0.49
C GLN A 255 -3.18 13.37 -0.69
N TRP A 256 -3.05 14.59 -1.18
CA TRP A 256 -1.79 15.29 -1.39
C TRP A 256 -1.94 16.77 -1.04
N GLY A 257 -0.82 17.49 -0.98
CA GLY A 257 -0.76 18.82 -0.38
C GLY A 257 -0.35 18.75 1.09
N GLY A 258 0.44 19.73 1.50
CA GLY A 258 0.90 19.89 2.87
C GLY A 258 0.63 21.29 3.40
N VAL A 259 1.51 21.77 4.28
CA VAL A 259 1.41 23.09 4.91
C VAL A 259 1.33 24.23 3.88
N LEU A 260 2.01 24.08 2.74
CA LEU A 260 2.03 25.07 1.65
C LEU A 260 0.96 24.79 0.57
N GLY A 261 0.10 23.78 0.78
CA GLY A 261 -0.80 23.24 -0.26
C GLY A 261 -0.09 22.27 -1.20
N GLY A 262 -0.74 21.94 -2.32
CA GLY A 262 -0.22 21.00 -3.33
C GLY A 262 0.68 21.67 -4.37
N LEU A 263 0.26 22.82 -4.90
CA LEU A 263 1.07 23.65 -5.80
C LEU A 263 1.26 25.01 -5.14
N PHE A 264 2.48 25.33 -4.71
CA PHE A 264 2.78 26.59 -4.05
C PHE A 264 3.65 27.47 -4.95
N LEU A 265 3.05 28.56 -5.43
CA LEU A 265 3.70 29.51 -6.34
C LEU A 265 4.03 30.79 -5.58
N MET A 266 5.33 31.04 -5.36
CA MET A 266 5.79 32.30 -4.79
C MET A 266 5.88 33.40 -5.85
N ARG A 267 5.95 34.66 -5.40
CA ARG A 267 6.12 35.81 -6.30
C ARG A 267 7.34 35.61 -7.19
N SER A 268 7.14 35.81 -8.48
CA SER A 268 8.19 35.77 -9.49
C SER A 268 8.01 36.95 -10.44
N ASN A 269 9.13 37.53 -10.90
CA ASN A 269 9.13 38.44 -12.05
C ASN A 269 9.03 37.69 -13.39
N GLN A 270 9.08 36.36 -13.36
CA GLN A 270 8.81 35.48 -14.49
C GLN A 270 7.36 34.98 -14.41
N ASN A 271 6.69 34.81 -15.55
CA ASN A 271 5.34 34.26 -15.58
C ASN A 271 5.40 32.73 -15.41
N HIS A 272 4.73 32.22 -14.37
CA HIS A 272 4.32 30.81 -14.35
C HIS A 272 3.28 30.58 -15.44
N GLU A 273 3.37 29.45 -16.11
CA GLU A 273 2.50 29.08 -17.23
C GLU A 273 1.93 27.70 -16.97
N ILE A 274 0.61 27.62 -16.79
CA ILE A 274 -0.09 26.35 -16.63
C ILE A 274 -1.16 26.30 -17.71
N LYS A 275 -0.91 25.50 -18.74
CA LYS A 275 -1.81 25.27 -19.86
C LYS A 275 -2.58 23.97 -19.62
N ASN A 276 -3.91 24.05 -19.68
CA ASN A 276 -4.82 22.91 -19.49
C ASN A 276 -6.06 23.05 -20.39
N THR A 277 -5.87 23.49 -21.64
CA THR A 277 -6.95 23.85 -22.56
C THR A 277 -6.65 23.36 -23.95
#